data_AF-A0A3N2N689-F1
#
_entry.id   AF-A0A3N2N689-F1
#
_cell.length_a   1.000
_cell.length_b   1.000
_cell.length_c   1.000
_cell.angle_alpha   90.00
_cell.angle_beta   90.00
_cell.angle_gamma   90.00
#
_symmetry.space_group_name_H-M   'P 1'
#
loop_
_entity.id
_entity.type
_entity.pdbx_description
1 polymer ?
#
loop_
_entity_poly.entity_id
_entity_poly.type
_entity_poly.pdbx_seq_one_letter_code
_entity_poly.pdbx_strand_id
1 'polypeptide(L)'
;MPESFKKLYLMKKTLMFLMPAMLLASCAGGNADKDKAKNEYKNALSDSITIAERQIDSCENKIKILTDNVNQWLRDFTVVDNKREVESYYIFNGWQDRYPLQNTGLVARISNGERLELIAALKGSTFNNIRVECGENAVESAIVPHDQALNYRREGLNTVMFSGAQADSVANLIADNELNNISVVFLEDGKTKGSWRMPEDYKKMVSATWMLYSSRTQQIKLENYMKLLCRKIEILRTHKDRE
;
A
#
# COMPACT_ATOMS: atom_id res chain seq x y z
N MET A 1 9.85 28.41 -29.61
CA MET A 1 9.54 27.05 -29.12
C MET A 1 9.77 26.07 -30.26
N PRO A 2 10.51 24.97 -30.06
CA PRO A 2 11.07 24.17 -31.15
C PRO A 2 10.04 23.19 -31.73
N GLU A 3 10.22 22.80 -33.00
CA GLU A 3 9.35 21.89 -33.78
C GLU A 3 9.11 20.48 -33.19
N SER A 4 9.70 20.17 -32.03
CA SER A 4 9.51 18.89 -31.33
C SER A 4 8.11 18.71 -30.72
N PHE A 5 7.30 19.77 -30.60
CA PHE A 5 5.98 19.69 -29.96
C PHE A 5 4.80 19.35 -30.89
N LYS A 6 4.97 19.40 -32.23
CA LYS A 6 3.90 19.02 -33.17
C LYS A 6 3.74 17.51 -33.37
N LYS A 7 4.73 16.70 -33.00
CA LYS A 7 4.68 15.22 -33.17
C LYS A 7 3.97 14.48 -32.03
N LEU A 8 3.75 15.09 -30.87
CA LEU A 8 3.21 14.40 -29.71
C LEU A 8 1.67 14.43 -29.61
N TYR A 9 1.00 15.26 -30.40
CA TYR A 9 -0.47 15.40 -30.38
C TYR A 9 -1.19 14.49 -31.40
N LEU A 10 -0.44 13.81 -32.28
CA LEU A 10 -0.99 12.91 -33.31
C LEU A 10 -0.75 11.42 -33.03
N MET A 11 -0.37 11.06 -31.80
CA MET A 11 -0.13 9.66 -31.37
C MET A 11 -1.08 9.20 -30.25
N LYS A 12 -2.27 9.80 -30.15
CA LYS A 12 -3.27 9.45 -29.11
C LYS A 12 -4.63 8.96 -29.65
N LYS A 13 -4.66 8.53 -30.92
CA LYS A 13 -5.88 7.99 -31.55
C LYS A 13 -5.60 6.76 -32.44
N THR A 14 -4.74 5.86 -31.96
CA THR A 14 -4.66 4.51 -32.54
C THR A 14 -5.07 3.52 -31.47
N LEU A 15 -6.39 3.45 -31.32
CA LEU A 15 -7.11 2.34 -30.74
C LEU A 15 -6.64 1.07 -31.46
N MET A 16 -5.71 0.35 -30.84
CA MET A 16 -5.23 -0.95 -31.33
C MET A 16 -6.33 -1.97 -31.03
N PHE A 17 -7.40 -1.90 -31.82
CA PHE A 17 -8.29 -3.03 -32.04
C PHE A 17 -7.45 -4.12 -32.69
N LEU A 18 -7.12 -5.16 -31.93
CA LEU A 18 -6.74 -6.44 -32.50
C LEU A 18 -7.99 -7.01 -33.21
N MET A 19 -8.18 -6.66 -34.48
CA MET A 19 -9.05 -7.42 -35.36
C MET A 19 -8.36 -8.76 -35.67
N PRO A 20 -9.05 -9.90 -35.53
CA PRO A 20 -8.61 -11.12 -36.17
C PRO A 20 -8.87 -10.96 -37.67
N ALA A 21 -7.79 -10.90 -38.44
CA ALA A 21 -7.86 -10.95 -39.90
C ALA A 21 -8.34 -12.35 -40.32
N MET A 22 -9.66 -12.48 -40.53
CA MET A 22 -10.20 -13.52 -41.39
C MET A 22 -9.79 -13.19 -42.83
N LEU A 23 -8.79 -13.91 -43.35
CA LEU A 23 -8.57 -14.05 -44.78
C LEU A 23 -8.98 -15.46 -45.20
N LEU A 24 -10.13 -15.50 -45.87
CA LEU A 24 -10.65 -16.64 -46.62
C LEU A 24 -9.74 -16.89 -47.83
N ALA A 25 -9.04 -18.02 -47.86
CA ALA A 25 -8.61 -18.67 -49.09
C ALA A 25 -8.36 -20.17 -48.84
N SER A 26 -8.88 -20.99 -49.76
CA SER A 26 -8.76 -22.45 -49.88
C SER A 26 -9.76 -23.31 -49.10
N CYS A 27 -10.88 -23.59 -49.77
CA CYS A 27 -11.70 -24.78 -49.55
C CYS A 27 -10.93 -26.05 -49.99
N ALA A 28 -9.88 -26.41 -49.24
CA ALA A 28 -9.21 -27.71 -49.29
C ALA A 28 -8.33 -27.93 -48.03
N GLY A 29 -8.82 -27.49 -46.86
CA GLY A 29 -8.21 -27.81 -45.57
C GLY A 29 -8.90 -29.03 -44.99
N GLY A 30 -8.31 -30.21 -45.15
CA GLY A 30 -8.80 -31.45 -44.56
C GLY A 30 -8.88 -31.35 -43.04
N ASN A 31 -9.58 -32.31 -42.39
CA ASN A 31 -9.73 -32.40 -40.93
C ASN A 31 -8.42 -32.13 -40.14
N ALA A 32 -7.26 -32.42 -40.73
CA ALA A 32 -5.93 -32.14 -40.20
C ALA A 32 -5.68 -30.68 -39.73
N ASP A 33 -6.15 -29.65 -40.45
CA ASP A 33 -5.92 -28.24 -40.05
C ASP A 33 -6.83 -27.82 -38.88
N LYS A 34 -8.05 -28.37 -38.82
CA LYS A 34 -8.96 -28.16 -37.69
C LYS A 34 -8.49 -28.90 -36.44
N ASP A 35 -8.01 -30.12 -36.59
CA ASP A 35 -7.46 -30.93 -35.50
C ASP A 35 -6.19 -30.29 -34.94
N LYS A 36 -5.34 -29.72 -35.81
CA LYS A 36 -4.16 -28.96 -35.39
C LYS A 36 -4.53 -27.72 -34.58
N ALA A 37 -5.44 -26.88 -35.08
CA ALA A 37 -5.88 -25.68 -34.35
C ALA A 37 -6.52 -26.02 -32.99
N LYS A 38 -7.32 -27.09 -32.95
CA LYS A 38 -7.92 -27.59 -31.69
C LYS A 38 -6.85 -28.06 -30.70
N ASN A 39 -5.83 -28.78 -31.16
CA ASN A 39 -4.73 -29.23 -30.32
C ASN A 39 -3.86 -28.07 -29.82
N GLU A 40 -3.55 -27.08 -30.67
CA GLU A 40 -2.83 -25.88 -30.28
C GLU A 40 -3.60 -25.09 -29.21
N TYR A 41 -4.92 -24.97 -29.35
CA TYR A 41 -5.76 -24.34 -28.35
C TYR A 41 -5.76 -25.10 -27.01
N LYS A 42 -5.90 -26.44 -27.03
CA LYS A 42 -5.82 -27.28 -25.82
C LYS A 42 -4.46 -27.18 -25.12
N ASN A 43 -3.38 -27.07 -25.90
CA ASN A 43 -2.04 -26.86 -25.35
C ASN A 43 -1.92 -25.48 -24.72
N ALA A 44 -2.38 -24.42 -25.39
CA ALA A 44 -2.37 -23.06 -24.84
C ALA A 44 -3.20 -22.93 -23.55
N LEU A 45 -4.34 -23.62 -23.46
CA LEU A 45 -5.11 -23.72 -22.22
C LEU A 45 -4.34 -24.43 -21.11
N SER A 46 -3.66 -25.54 -21.44
CA SER A 46 -2.85 -26.30 -20.48
C SER A 46 -1.65 -25.48 -19.97
N ASP A 47 -0.94 -24.80 -20.86
CA ASP A 47 0.16 -23.90 -20.50
C ASP A 47 -0.32 -22.75 -19.61
N SER A 48 -1.49 -22.17 -19.93
CA SER A 48 -2.09 -21.10 -19.13
C SER A 48 -2.47 -21.56 -17.72
N ILE A 49 -2.95 -22.81 -17.58
CA ILE A 49 -3.21 -23.43 -16.28
C ILE A 49 -1.90 -23.61 -15.51
N THR A 50 -0.87 -24.21 -16.14
CA THR A 50 0.43 -24.44 -15.49
C THR A 50 1.11 -23.14 -15.05
N ILE A 51 1.00 -22.07 -15.84
CA ILE A 51 1.50 -20.75 -15.44
C ILE A 51 0.75 -20.23 -14.22
N ALA A 52 -0.58 -20.35 -14.19
CA ALA A 52 -1.38 -19.92 -13.05
C ALA A 52 -1.06 -20.74 -11.79
N GLU A 53 -0.88 -22.05 -11.92
CA GLU A 53 -0.48 -22.95 -10.82
C GLU A 53 0.88 -22.52 -10.22
N ARG A 54 1.89 -22.28 -11.07
CA ARG A 54 3.20 -21.76 -10.61
C ARG A 54 3.10 -20.42 -9.89
N GLN A 55 2.17 -19.55 -10.32
CA GLN A 55 1.94 -18.27 -9.65
C GLN A 55 1.26 -18.45 -8.30
N ILE A 56 0.34 -19.42 -8.16
CA ILE A 56 -0.25 -19.80 -6.87
C ILE A 56 0.84 -20.29 -5.92
N ASP A 57 1.69 -21.22 -6.34
CA ASP A 57 2.80 -21.73 -5.51
C ASP A 57 3.71 -20.59 -5.03
N SER A 58 4.00 -19.62 -5.91
CA SER A 58 4.77 -18.43 -5.55
C SER A 58 4.05 -17.54 -4.52
N CYS A 59 2.73 -17.38 -4.64
CA CYS A 59 1.93 -16.62 -3.68
C CYS A 59 1.88 -17.32 -2.33
N GLU A 60 1.64 -18.63 -2.28
CA GLU A 60 1.59 -19.41 -1.04
C GLU A 60 2.89 -19.30 -0.24
N ASN A 61 4.04 -19.43 -0.92
CA ASN A 61 5.35 -19.27 -0.29
C ASN A 61 5.53 -17.87 0.31
N LYS A 62 5.13 -16.82 -0.42
CA LYS A 62 5.21 -15.44 0.08
C LYS A 62 4.24 -15.17 1.23
N ILE A 63 3.02 -15.68 1.15
CA ILE A 63 2.00 -15.57 2.21
C ILE A 63 2.53 -16.22 3.50
N LYS A 64 3.17 -17.39 3.40
CA LYS A 64 3.78 -18.06 4.54
C LYS A 64 4.84 -17.20 5.22
N ILE A 65 5.79 -16.65 4.44
CA ILE A 65 6.84 -15.76 4.96
C ILE A 65 6.22 -14.52 5.63
N LEU A 66 5.23 -13.90 4.98
CA LEU A 66 4.54 -12.73 5.54
C LEU A 66 3.75 -13.07 6.80
N THR A 67 3.13 -14.24 6.88
CA THR A 67 2.41 -14.72 8.07
C THR A 67 3.37 -14.86 9.26
N ASP A 68 4.55 -15.45 9.03
CA ASP A 68 5.58 -15.58 10.06
C ASP A 68 6.07 -14.21 10.54
N ASN A 69 6.31 -13.27 9.61
CA ASN A 69 6.69 -11.89 9.93
C ASN A 69 5.60 -11.17 10.72
N VAL A 70 4.34 -11.27 10.31
CA VAL A 70 3.19 -10.65 10.99
C VAL A 70 3.07 -11.21 12.41
N ASN A 71 3.16 -12.52 12.58
CA ASN A 71 3.13 -13.17 13.89
C ASN A 71 4.31 -12.74 14.77
N GLN A 72 5.47 -12.45 14.17
CA GLN A 72 6.60 -11.91 14.88
C GLN A 72 6.35 -10.48 15.36
N TRP A 73 5.95 -9.61 14.45
CA TRP A 73 5.70 -8.21 14.78
C TRP A 73 4.57 -8.06 15.80
N LEU A 74 3.49 -8.83 15.69
CA LEU A 74 2.35 -8.74 16.60
C LEU A 74 2.70 -8.95 18.08
N ARG A 75 3.79 -9.67 18.38
CA ARG A 75 4.27 -9.82 19.77
C ARG A 75 4.72 -8.49 20.39
N ASP A 76 5.12 -7.54 19.55
CA ASP A 76 5.56 -6.21 19.95
C ASP A 76 4.42 -5.18 19.95
N PHE A 77 3.16 -5.61 19.80
CA PHE A 77 1.99 -4.73 19.82
C PHE A 77 0.99 -5.16 20.90
N THR A 78 0.33 -4.17 21.47
CA THR A 78 -0.83 -4.39 22.35
C THR A 78 -2.05 -3.74 21.72
N VAL A 79 -3.20 -4.40 21.89
CA VAL A 79 -4.51 -3.84 21.54
C VAL A 79 -4.97 -2.92 22.67
N VAL A 80 -5.27 -1.68 22.33
CA VAL A 80 -5.85 -0.71 23.26
C VAL A 80 -7.32 -0.51 22.91
N ASP A 81 -8.17 -0.80 23.88
CA ASP A 81 -9.60 -0.45 23.85
C ASP A 81 -9.80 0.81 24.71
N ASN A 82 -10.07 1.93 24.05
CA ASN A 82 -10.26 3.22 24.71
C ASN A 82 -11.72 3.64 24.57
N LYS A 83 -12.43 3.78 25.69
CA LYS A 83 -13.85 4.20 25.73
C LYS A 83 -14.15 5.53 25.04
N ARG A 84 -13.13 6.36 24.77
CA ARG A 84 -13.27 7.65 24.07
C ARG A 84 -13.10 7.54 22.56
N GLU A 85 -12.55 6.42 22.09
CA GLU A 85 -12.34 6.14 20.67
C GLU A 85 -13.48 5.23 20.19
N VAL A 86 -13.84 5.34 18.92
CA VAL A 86 -14.92 4.54 18.33
C VAL A 86 -14.47 3.08 18.14
N GLU A 87 -13.18 2.87 17.91
CA GLU A 87 -12.59 1.56 17.64
C GLU A 87 -11.31 1.35 18.46
N SER A 88 -11.02 0.09 18.79
CA SER A 88 -9.73 -0.30 19.33
C SER A 88 -8.61 -0.13 18.29
N TYR A 89 -7.37 -0.08 18.75
CA TYR A 89 -6.21 0.02 17.86
C TYR A 89 -5.02 -0.77 18.39
N TYR A 90 -4.10 -1.12 17.50
CA TYR A 90 -2.80 -1.69 17.81
C TYR A 90 -1.78 -0.57 17.97
N ILE A 91 -1.02 -0.59 19.05
CA ILE A 91 0.11 0.31 19.28
C ILE A 91 1.31 -0.46 19.81
N PHE A 92 2.51 -0.02 19.44
CA PHE A 92 3.77 -0.65 19.84
C PHE A 92 3.90 -0.73 21.36
N ASN A 93 4.47 -1.82 21.86
CA ASN A 93 4.61 -2.09 23.29
C ASN A 93 5.36 -0.96 24.01
N GLY A 94 4.81 -0.52 25.15
CA GLY A 94 5.34 0.59 25.95
C GLY A 94 4.85 1.98 25.51
N TRP A 95 4.03 2.07 24.46
CA TRP A 95 3.47 3.34 23.98
C TRP A 95 2.03 3.59 24.41
N GLN A 96 1.37 2.60 25.02
CA GLN A 96 -0.01 2.72 25.51
C GLN A 96 -0.12 3.85 26.53
N ASP A 97 0.82 3.93 27.48
CA ASP A 97 0.85 4.93 28.54
C ASP A 97 1.42 6.29 28.09
N ARG A 98 1.97 6.35 26.87
CA ARG A 98 2.55 7.55 26.26
C ARG A 98 1.60 8.23 25.27
N TYR A 99 0.44 7.61 25.05
CA TYR A 99 -0.61 8.09 24.17
C TYR A 99 -1.90 8.33 24.97
N PRO A 100 -2.63 9.45 24.77
CA PRO A 100 -2.39 10.50 23.78
C PRO A 100 -1.19 11.38 24.11
N LEU A 101 -0.55 11.93 23.07
CA LEU A 101 0.60 12.82 23.21
C LEU A 101 0.27 14.06 24.06
N GLN A 102 1.19 14.43 24.96
CA GLN A 102 1.09 15.62 25.81
C GLN A 102 2.08 16.73 25.41
N ASN A 103 2.97 16.45 24.47
CA ASN A 103 3.99 17.37 23.96
C ASN A 103 4.19 17.13 22.45
N THR A 104 5.02 17.96 21.82
CA THR A 104 5.37 17.82 20.40
C THR A 104 5.95 16.43 20.12
N GLY A 105 5.43 15.74 19.10
CA GLY A 105 5.87 14.39 18.74
C GLY A 105 5.02 13.76 17.64
N LEU A 106 5.33 12.51 17.29
CA LEU A 106 4.66 11.73 16.25
C LEU A 106 4.48 10.28 16.70
N VAL A 107 3.25 9.77 16.75
CA VAL A 107 2.93 8.38 17.07
C VAL A 107 2.35 7.67 15.87
N ALA A 108 2.67 6.39 15.68
CA ALA A 108 2.00 5.52 14.73
C ALA A 108 1.15 4.48 15.47
N ARG A 109 -0.03 4.17 14.92
CA ARG A 109 -0.89 3.06 15.36
C ARG A 109 -1.56 2.42 14.15
N ILE A 110 -2.14 1.24 14.33
CA ILE A 110 -2.99 0.58 13.32
C ILE A 110 -4.39 0.51 13.89
N SER A 111 -5.37 1.09 13.20
CA SER A 111 -6.79 1.00 13.56
C SER A 111 -7.30 -0.45 13.46
N ASN A 112 -8.43 -0.76 14.10
CA ASN A 112 -9.09 -2.06 13.96
C ASN A 112 -9.44 -2.39 12.49
N GLY A 113 -9.73 -1.36 11.68
CA GLY A 113 -9.90 -1.48 10.23
C GLY A 113 -8.62 -1.71 9.42
N GLU A 114 -7.52 -2.11 10.06
CA GLU A 114 -6.21 -2.41 9.43
C GLU A 114 -5.59 -1.23 8.67
N ARG A 115 -5.94 0.01 9.04
CA ARG A 115 -5.35 1.22 8.47
C ARG A 115 -4.27 1.79 9.37
N LEU A 116 -3.12 2.12 8.79
CA LEU A 116 -2.06 2.89 9.44
C LEU A 116 -2.51 4.33 9.72
N GLU A 117 -2.26 4.79 10.94
CA GLU A 117 -2.56 6.14 11.39
C GLU A 117 -1.31 6.75 12.00
N LEU A 118 -0.93 7.94 11.51
CA LEU A 118 0.12 8.77 12.08
C LEU A 118 -0.53 9.93 12.84
N ILE A 119 -0.31 10.01 14.14
CA ILE A 119 -0.82 11.07 15.01
C ILE A 119 0.34 11.98 15.38
N ALA A 120 0.38 13.18 14.79
CA ALA A 120 1.36 14.20 15.11
C ALA A 120 0.78 15.19 16.11
N ALA A 121 1.62 15.75 16.96
CA ALA A 121 1.25 16.83 17.86
C ALA A 121 2.30 17.94 17.85
N LEU A 122 1.85 19.20 17.92
CA LEU A 122 2.70 20.39 18.00
C LEU A 122 2.22 21.30 19.14
N LYS A 123 3.13 21.60 20.06
CA LYS A 123 2.84 22.51 21.18
C LYS A 123 3.07 23.96 20.78
N GLY A 124 2.14 24.84 21.16
CA GLY A 124 2.29 26.30 21.03
C GLY A 124 2.01 26.88 19.64
N SER A 125 1.66 26.05 18.66
CA SER A 125 1.38 26.47 17.28
C SER A 125 0.32 25.56 16.65
N THR A 126 -0.08 25.87 15.42
CA THR A 126 -0.99 25.06 14.60
C THR A 126 -0.25 24.51 13.39
N PHE A 127 -0.76 23.41 12.84
CA PHE A 127 -0.34 22.80 11.59
C PHE A 127 -1.49 21.99 10.99
N ASN A 128 -1.40 21.71 9.69
CA ASN A 128 -2.38 20.89 8.99
C ASN A 128 -1.73 19.80 8.11
N ASN A 129 -0.40 19.82 7.96
CA ASN A 129 0.38 18.73 7.38
C ASN A 129 1.78 18.62 8.01
N ILE A 130 2.45 17.51 7.76
CA ILE A 130 3.84 17.28 8.18
C ILE A 130 4.71 16.94 6.96
N ARG A 131 5.98 17.32 7.03
CA ARG A 131 7.05 16.86 6.15
C ARG A 131 8.07 16.11 6.99
N VAL A 132 8.42 14.89 6.58
CA VAL A 132 9.50 14.13 7.22
C VAL A 132 10.73 14.21 6.33
N GLU A 133 11.86 14.58 6.93
CA GLU A 133 13.13 14.83 6.25
C GLU A 133 14.20 13.88 6.80
N CYS A 134 14.95 13.25 5.89
CA CYS A 134 16.10 12.40 6.19
C CYS A 134 17.17 12.57 5.10
N GLY A 135 18.18 13.40 5.38
CA GLY A 135 19.20 13.76 4.38
C GLY A 135 18.56 14.52 3.20
N GLU A 136 18.75 14.02 1.98
CA GLU A 136 18.16 14.59 0.76
C GLU A 136 16.72 14.11 0.50
N ASN A 137 16.24 13.13 1.27
CA ASN A 137 14.89 12.59 1.11
C ASN A 137 13.90 13.37 1.97
N ALA A 138 12.76 13.72 1.36
CA ALA A 138 11.64 14.32 2.07
C ALA A 138 10.30 13.81 1.53
N VAL A 139 9.36 13.53 2.43
CA VAL A 139 7.99 13.12 2.09
C VAL A 139 7.00 13.91 2.95
N GLU A 140 5.89 14.32 2.34
CA GLU A 140 4.82 15.06 3.01
C GLU A 140 3.56 14.21 3.20
N SER A 141 2.87 14.45 4.32
CA SER A 141 1.51 13.97 4.53
C SER A 141 0.49 14.76 3.70
N ALA A 142 -0.74 14.25 3.64
CA ALA A 142 -1.89 15.04 3.21
C ALA A 142 -2.10 16.28 4.11
N ILE A 143 -2.77 17.29 3.57
CA ILE A 143 -3.34 18.40 4.36
C ILE A 143 -4.65 17.92 4.99
N VAL A 144 -4.78 18.08 6.30
CA VAL A 144 -5.97 17.74 7.09
C VAL A 144 -6.61 19.04 7.60
N PRO A 145 -7.81 19.40 7.11
CA PRO A 145 -8.51 20.62 7.52
C PRO A 145 -8.77 20.67 9.03
N HIS A 146 -8.84 21.88 9.59
CA HIS A 146 -9.23 22.11 11.00
C HIS A 146 -10.71 21.76 11.21
N ASP A 147 -10.99 20.52 11.57
CA ASP A 147 -12.34 19.95 11.63
C ASP A 147 -12.78 19.47 13.02
N GLN A 148 -11.90 19.58 14.04
CA GLN A 148 -12.07 19.05 15.40
C GLN A 148 -12.24 17.53 15.50
N ALA A 149 -12.18 16.80 14.38
CA ALA A 149 -12.25 15.35 14.34
C ALA A 149 -10.84 14.77 14.17
N LEU A 150 -10.18 15.11 13.07
CA LEU A 150 -8.83 14.65 12.74
C LEU A 150 -7.78 15.70 13.03
N ASN A 151 -8.16 16.98 13.06
CA ASN A 151 -7.30 18.09 13.42
C ASN A 151 -7.97 18.91 14.52
N TYR A 152 -7.51 18.72 15.75
CA TYR A 152 -8.09 19.34 16.93
C TYR A 152 -7.01 20.00 17.80
N ARG A 153 -7.46 20.85 18.73
CA ARG A 153 -6.58 21.56 19.65
C ARG A 153 -7.08 21.47 21.07
N ARG A 154 -6.18 21.11 21.99
CA ARG A 154 -6.46 21.05 23.42
C ARG A 154 -5.25 21.52 24.21
N GLU A 155 -5.47 22.40 25.20
CA GLU A 155 -4.43 22.83 26.14
C GLU A 155 -3.15 23.36 25.45
N GLY A 156 -3.31 24.05 24.32
CA GLY A 156 -2.20 24.61 23.54
C GLY A 156 -1.44 23.60 22.67
N LEU A 157 -1.86 22.33 22.65
CA LEU A 157 -1.39 21.27 21.77
C LEU A 157 -2.33 21.12 20.59
N ASN A 158 -1.83 21.28 19.37
CA ASN A 158 -2.55 20.90 18.16
C ASN A 158 -2.18 19.46 17.81
N THR A 159 -3.17 18.62 17.52
CA THR A 159 -3.00 17.21 17.19
C THR A 159 -3.69 16.91 15.89
N VAL A 160 -2.98 16.23 14.98
CA VAL A 160 -3.47 15.88 13.65
C VAL A 160 -3.26 14.41 13.38
N MET A 161 -4.30 13.71 12.93
CA MET A 161 -4.24 12.33 12.46
C MET A 161 -4.15 12.28 10.93
N PHE A 162 -3.10 11.65 10.42
CA PHE A 162 -2.89 11.38 9.01
C PHE A 162 -3.10 9.88 8.74
N SER A 163 -3.71 9.56 7.61
CA SER A 163 -3.86 8.19 7.13
C SER A 163 -3.86 8.15 5.60
N GLY A 164 -3.79 6.96 5.02
CA GLY A 164 -3.76 6.75 3.57
C GLY A 164 -2.37 6.87 2.95
N ALA A 165 -2.29 6.85 1.61
CA ALA A 165 -1.04 6.63 0.88
C ALA A 165 0.11 7.61 1.21
N GLN A 166 -0.21 8.87 1.52
CA GLN A 166 0.81 9.86 1.92
C GLN A 166 1.34 9.58 3.33
N ALA A 167 0.48 9.17 4.27
CA ALA A 167 0.91 8.74 5.60
C ALA A 167 1.73 7.45 5.53
N ASP A 168 1.33 6.51 4.67
CA ASP A 168 2.08 5.28 4.39
C ASP A 168 3.49 5.60 3.89
N SER A 169 3.63 6.57 2.98
CA SER A 169 4.92 6.99 2.44
C SER A 169 5.80 7.68 3.50
N VAL A 170 5.20 8.46 4.40
CA VAL A 170 5.90 9.04 5.57
C VAL A 170 6.42 7.93 6.49
N ALA A 171 5.57 6.97 6.84
CA ALA A 171 5.98 5.86 7.72
C ALA A 171 7.04 4.97 7.07
N ASN A 172 6.92 4.70 5.76
CA ASN A 172 7.93 3.97 5.00
C ASN A 172 9.28 4.68 5.01
N LEU A 173 9.30 6.00 4.76
CA LEU A 173 10.56 6.78 4.82
C LEU A 173 11.23 6.65 6.18
N ILE A 174 10.44 6.71 7.27
CA ILE A 174 10.96 6.56 8.63
C ILE A 174 11.51 5.15 8.87
N ALA A 175 10.79 4.12 8.43
CA ALA A 175 11.21 2.72 8.59
C ALA A 175 12.50 2.42 7.81
N ASP A 176 12.59 2.85 6.55
CA ASP A 176 13.77 2.65 5.69
C ASP A 176 15.01 3.39 6.22
N ASN A 177 14.81 4.35 7.13
CA ASN A 177 15.86 5.22 7.67
C ASN A 177 15.88 5.21 9.21
N GLU A 178 15.41 4.14 9.86
CA GLU A 178 15.25 4.09 11.33
C GLU A 178 16.55 4.49 12.06
N LEU A 179 17.71 4.11 11.55
CA LEU A 179 19.01 4.38 12.17
C LEU A 179 19.59 5.77 11.85
N ASN A 180 18.95 6.54 10.96
CA ASN A 180 19.43 7.85 10.51
C ASN A 180 18.82 9.00 11.34
N ASN A 181 19.30 10.22 11.08
CA ASN A 181 18.71 11.43 11.63
C ASN A 181 17.45 11.80 10.85
N ILE A 182 16.32 11.80 11.54
CA ILE A 182 15.01 12.14 10.99
C ILE A 182 14.47 13.39 11.69
N SER A 183 13.93 14.32 10.92
CA SER A 183 13.20 15.49 11.44
C SER A 183 11.78 15.50 10.91
N VAL A 184 10.83 15.86 11.78
CA VAL A 184 9.44 16.14 11.41
C VAL A 184 9.26 17.66 11.40
N VAL A 185 8.99 18.21 10.22
CA VAL A 185 8.66 19.61 10.01
C VAL A 185 7.14 19.75 9.99
N PHE A 186 6.61 20.61 10.84
CA PHE A 186 5.18 20.90 10.92
C PHE A 186 4.86 22.07 10.01
N LEU A 187 3.84 21.90 9.18
CA LEU A 187 3.48 22.83 8.11
C LEU A 187 2.02 23.28 8.26
N GLU A 188 1.76 24.55 7.96
CA GLU A 188 0.42 25.10 7.79
C GLU A 188 0.39 25.82 6.44
N ASP A 189 -0.40 25.30 5.50
CA ASP A 189 -0.51 25.85 4.15
C ASP A 189 0.87 26.06 3.48
N GLY A 190 1.75 25.07 3.66
CA GLY A 190 3.11 25.05 3.12
C GLY A 190 4.14 25.89 3.87
N LYS A 191 3.76 26.60 4.96
CA LYS A 191 4.69 27.38 5.78
C LYS A 191 5.15 26.58 7.00
N THR A 192 6.44 26.63 7.31
CA THR A 192 7.01 26.00 8.51
C THR A 192 6.50 26.65 9.80
N LYS A 193 5.96 25.82 10.69
CA LYS A 193 5.40 26.20 11.99
C LYS A 193 6.21 25.68 13.17
N GLY A 194 7.04 24.67 12.92
CA GLY A 194 7.94 24.08 13.88
C GLY A 194 8.70 22.93 13.26
N SER A 195 9.75 22.48 13.94
CA SER A 195 10.48 21.27 13.58
C SER A 195 10.80 20.50 14.86
N TRP A 196 10.81 19.18 14.74
CA TRP A 196 11.09 18.27 15.84
C TRP A 196 11.99 17.14 15.35
N ARG A 197 13.18 17.05 15.94
CA ARG A 197 14.10 15.94 15.67
C ARG A 197 13.56 14.68 16.34
N MET A 198 13.33 13.65 15.56
CA MET A 198 12.69 12.41 16.01
C MET A 198 13.65 11.60 16.88
N PRO A 199 13.33 11.34 18.17
CA PRO A 199 14.14 10.50 19.04
C PRO A 199 14.09 9.03 18.62
N GLU A 200 15.04 8.25 19.11
CA GLU A 200 15.26 6.86 18.67
C GLU A 200 14.07 5.93 18.92
N ASP A 201 13.47 6.03 20.10
CA ASP A 201 12.31 5.24 20.49
C ASP A 201 11.09 5.54 19.61
N TYR A 202 10.90 6.80 19.20
CA TYR A 202 9.86 7.19 18.24
C TYR A 202 10.13 6.57 16.87
N LYS A 203 11.37 6.61 16.36
CA LYS A 203 11.72 6.01 15.06
C LYS A 203 11.44 4.51 15.05
N LYS A 204 11.88 3.80 16.10
CA LYS A 204 11.62 2.37 16.29
C LYS A 204 10.13 2.04 16.31
N MET A 205 9.33 2.82 17.03
CA MET A 205 7.89 2.60 17.11
C MET A 205 7.20 2.81 15.74
N VAL A 206 7.54 3.87 15.00
CA VAL A 206 6.95 4.08 13.66
C VAL A 206 7.41 3.00 12.69
N SER A 207 8.69 2.63 12.73
CA SER A 207 9.26 1.55 11.91
C SER A 207 8.57 0.22 12.16
N ALA A 208 8.47 -0.23 13.41
CA ALA A 208 7.77 -1.47 13.75
C ALA A 208 6.30 -1.45 13.30
N THR A 209 5.62 -0.31 13.45
CA THR A 209 4.22 -0.15 13.04
C THR A 209 4.08 -0.26 11.51
N TRP A 210 5.00 0.36 10.76
CA TRP A 210 5.06 0.22 9.32
C TRP A 210 5.33 -1.22 8.88
N MET A 211 6.27 -1.92 9.51
CA MET A 211 6.62 -3.30 9.17
C MET A 211 5.45 -4.26 9.38
N LEU A 212 4.69 -4.09 10.47
CA LEU A 212 3.47 -4.86 10.70
C LEU A 212 2.40 -4.55 9.65
N TYR A 213 2.07 -3.27 9.45
CA TYR A 213 1.04 -2.82 8.51
C TYR A 213 1.34 -3.22 7.06
N SER A 214 2.57 -2.99 6.60
CA SER A 214 2.98 -3.28 5.23
C SER A 214 2.99 -4.78 4.95
N SER A 215 3.43 -5.60 5.91
CA SER A 215 3.41 -7.07 5.80
C SER A 215 1.97 -7.60 5.67
N ARG A 216 1.05 -7.12 6.53
CA ARG A 216 -0.38 -7.47 6.47
C ARG A 216 -1.01 -7.04 5.15
N THR A 217 -0.73 -5.82 4.71
CA THR A 217 -1.25 -5.29 3.44
C THR A 217 -0.77 -6.11 2.25
N GLN A 218 0.51 -6.51 2.23
CA GLN A 218 1.06 -7.38 1.17
C GLN A 218 0.44 -8.77 1.21
N GLN A 219 0.23 -9.33 2.40
CA GLN A 219 -0.42 -10.62 2.58
C GLN A 219 -1.83 -10.62 1.98
N ILE A 220 -2.67 -9.65 2.36
CA ILE A 220 -4.05 -9.51 1.85
C ILE A 220 -4.06 -9.37 0.32
N LYS A 221 -3.12 -8.60 -0.25
CA LYS A 221 -2.98 -8.46 -1.71
C LYS A 221 -2.68 -9.80 -2.39
N LEU A 222 -1.76 -10.58 -1.83
CA LEU A 222 -1.40 -11.90 -2.37
C LEU A 222 -2.55 -12.90 -2.22
N GLU A 223 -3.25 -12.92 -1.09
CA GLU A 223 -4.42 -13.78 -0.88
C GLU A 223 -5.53 -13.48 -1.88
N ASN A 224 -5.80 -12.18 -2.14
CA ASN A 224 -6.78 -11.78 -3.14
C ASN A 224 -6.33 -12.13 -4.56
N TYR A 225 -5.06 -11.94 -4.89
CA TYR A 225 -4.51 -12.33 -6.18
C TYR A 225 -4.59 -13.86 -6.40
N MET A 226 -4.29 -14.65 -5.37
CA MET A 226 -4.40 -16.10 -5.38
C MET A 226 -5.84 -16.56 -5.64
N LYS A 227 -6.85 -15.94 -5.00
CA LYS A 227 -8.27 -16.21 -5.29
C LYS A 227 -8.62 -15.98 -6.76
N LEU A 228 -8.09 -14.92 -7.38
CA LEU A 228 -8.30 -14.64 -8.80
C LEU A 228 -7.63 -15.70 -9.70
N LEU A 229 -6.44 -16.17 -9.33
CA LEU A 229 -5.74 -17.25 -10.05
C LEU A 229 -6.50 -18.58 -9.96
N CYS A 230 -6.99 -18.95 -8.78
CA CYS A 230 -7.84 -20.14 -8.60
C CYS A 230 -9.07 -20.06 -9.51
N ARG A 231 -9.76 -18.90 -9.52
CA ARG A 231 -10.91 -18.68 -10.40
C ARG A 231 -10.55 -18.78 -11.87
N LYS A 232 -9.40 -18.25 -12.28
CA LYS A 232 -8.89 -18.37 -13.66
C LYS A 232 -8.68 -19.85 -14.03
N ILE A 233 -8.08 -20.65 -13.16
CA ILE A 233 -7.87 -22.09 -13.40
C ILE A 233 -9.22 -22.81 -13.56
N GLU A 234 -10.20 -22.56 -12.69
CA GLU A 234 -11.53 -23.16 -12.80
C GLU A 234 -12.18 -22.89 -14.16
N ILE A 235 -12.11 -21.65 -14.64
CA ILE A 235 -12.64 -21.26 -15.96
C ILE A 235 -11.88 -21.99 -17.06
N LEU A 236 -10.54 -21.98 -17.03
CA LEU A 236 -9.72 -22.64 -18.05
C LEU A 236 -9.95 -24.16 -18.12
N ARG A 237 -10.11 -24.83 -16.96
CA ARG A 237 -10.45 -26.25 -16.88
C ARG A 237 -11.84 -26.51 -17.47
N THR A 238 -12.83 -25.69 -17.12
CA THR A 238 -14.18 -25.79 -17.69
C THR A 238 -14.18 -25.65 -19.22
N HIS A 239 -13.38 -24.74 -19.77
CA HIS A 239 -13.22 -24.59 -21.22
C HIS A 239 -12.52 -25.79 -21.86
N LYS A 240 -11.48 -26.31 -21.22
CA LYS A 240 -10.75 -27.49 -21.68
C LYS A 240 -11.62 -28.75 -21.72
N ASP A 241 -12.50 -28.94 -20.73
CA ASP A 241 -13.37 -30.11 -20.62
C ASP A 241 -14.57 -30.08 -21.59
N ARG A 242 -14.91 -28.90 -22.13
CA ARG A 242 -15.97 -28.72 -23.13
C ARG A 242 -15.50 -28.95 -24.58
N GLU A 243 -14.19 -29.04 -24.81
CA GLU A 243 -13.54 -29.26 -26.12
C GLU A 243 -13.16 -30.72 -26.36
#